data_AF-A0A5C3Q624-F1
#
_entry.id   AF-A0A5C3Q624-F1
#
_cell.length_a   1.000
_cell.length_b   1.000
_cell.length_c   1.000
_cell.angle_alpha   90.00
_cell.angle_beta   90.00
_cell.angle_gamma   90.00
#
_symmetry.space_group_name_H-M   'P 1'
#
loop_
_entity.id
_entity.type
_entity.pdbx_description
1 polymer ?
#
loop_
_entity_poly.entity_id
_entity_poly.type
_entity_poly.pdbx_seq_one_letter_code
_entity_poly.pdbx_strand_id
1 'polypeptide(L)' 'RAHVLQECPDHLGHRWILRKASEDISLPEILATPKGIKALAKFLKATGAFTKAGRPLPASDLPIYEDEPEP' A
#
# COMPACT_ATOMS: atom_id res chain seq x y z
N ARG A 1 -7.68 8.03 13.40
CA ARG A 1 -6.72 7.39 12.47
C ARG A 1 -6.47 8.38 11.35
N ALA A 2 -5.23 8.83 11.15
CA ALA A 2 -4.87 9.68 10.01
C ALA A 2 -4.97 8.87 8.71
N HIS A 3 -5.34 9.52 7.60
CA HIS A 3 -5.47 8.85 6.31
C HIS A 3 -4.12 8.31 5.84
N VAL A 4 -4.15 7.09 5.27
CA VAL A 4 -2.99 6.42 4.65
C VAL A 4 -2.25 7.31 3.63
N LEU A 5 -2.95 8.29 3.04
CA LEU A 5 -2.46 9.22 2.03
C LEU A 5 -1.88 10.51 2.60
N GLN A 6 -2.32 10.94 3.79
CA GLN A 6 -1.92 12.22 4.36
C GLN A 6 -0.76 12.04 5.34
N GLU A 7 -0.94 11.30 6.44
CA GLU A 7 0.06 11.25 7.53
C GLU A 7 -0.04 9.95 8.33
N CYS A 8 0.34 8.83 7.74
CA CYS A 8 0.47 7.56 8.46
C CYS A 8 1.96 7.26 8.72
N PRO A 9 2.43 7.26 9.98
CA PRO A 9 3.81 6.94 10.35
C PRO A 9 4.25 5.57 9.80
N ASP A 10 3.33 4.61 9.76
CA ASP A 10 3.57 3.23 9.32
C ASP A 10 3.88 3.11 7.81
N HIS A 11 3.70 4.19 7.03
CA HIS A 11 3.87 4.19 5.57
C HIS A 11 4.87 5.24 5.07
N LEU A 12 5.65 5.84 5.98
CA LEU A 12 6.69 6.83 5.66
C LEU A 12 7.68 6.29 4.61
N GLY A 13 8.05 5.01 4.68
CA GLY A 13 8.99 4.37 3.75
C GLY A 13 8.49 4.25 2.31
N HIS A 14 7.17 4.32 2.07
CA HIS A 14 6.58 4.17 0.72
C HIS A 14 6.19 5.52 0.09
N ARG A 15 6.32 6.65 0.81
CA ARG A 15 5.93 7.98 0.32
C ARG A 15 6.69 8.44 -0.93
N TRP A 16 7.92 7.97 -1.13
CA TRP A 16 8.69 8.30 -2.34
C TRP A 16 7.98 7.88 -3.62
N ILE A 17 7.09 6.88 -3.56
CA ILE A 17 6.28 6.42 -4.69
C ILE A 17 5.30 7.52 -5.12
N LEU A 18 4.65 8.18 -4.16
CA LEU A 18 3.71 9.28 -4.41
C LEU A 18 4.44 10.58 -4.79
N ARG A 19 5.60 10.85 -4.18
CA ARG A 19 6.45 12.00 -4.53
C ARG A 19 6.92 12.03 -5.99
N LYS A 20 7.03 10.87 -6.64
CA LYS A 20 7.32 10.79 -8.09
C LYS A 20 6.17 11.33 -8.96
N ALA A 21 4.97 11.46 -8.41
CA ALA A 21 3.79 11.97 -9.09
C ALA A 21 3.40 13.39 -8.65
N SER A 22 3.51 13.70 -7.35
CA SER A 22 3.28 15.05 -6.78
C SER A 22 4.20 15.22 -5.58
N GLU A 23 5.05 16.26 -5.59
CA GLU A 23 6.06 16.50 -4.54
C GLU A 23 5.40 16.74 -3.17
N ASP A 24 4.28 17.44 -3.16
CA ASP A 24 3.45 17.75 -1.99
C ASP A 24 2.42 16.67 -1.66
N ILE A 25 2.38 15.57 -2.43
CA ILE A 25 1.40 14.47 -2.27
C ILE A 25 -0.04 15.03 -2.36
N SER A 26 -0.26 15.96 -3.28
CA SER A 26 -1.58 16.54 -3.54
C SER A 26 -2.50 15.50 -4.19
N LEU A 27 -3.57 15.10 -3.51
CA LEU A 27 -4.54 14.15 -4.05
C LEU A 27 -5.18 14.60 -5.37
N PRO A 28 -5.58 15.88 -5.54
CA PRO A 28 -6.04 16.38 -6.83
C PRO A 28 -5.02 16.13 -7.95
N GLU A 29 -3.73 16.40 -7.73
CA GLU A 29 -2.68 16.20 -8.75
C GLU A 29 -2.42 14.73 -9.05
N ILE A 30 -2.40 13.89 -8.01
CA ILE A 30 -2.21 12.44 -8.12
C ILE A 30 -3.37 11.81 -8.90
N LEU A 31 -4.60 12.25 -8.66
CA LEU A 31 -5.79 11.70 -9.33
C LEU A 31 -6.03 12.32 -10.72
N ALA A 32 -5.50 13.52 -10.99
CA ALA A 32 -5.65 14.20 -12.27
C ALA A 32 -4.82 13.59 -13.40
N THR A 33 -3.83 12.72 -13.11
CA THR A 33 -2.91 12.19 -14.12
C THR A 33 -2.87 10.66 -14.12
N PRO A 34 -2.76 10.01 -15.30
CA PRO A 34 -2.56 8.56 -15.37
C PRO A 34 -1.30 8.09 -14.61
N LYS A 35 -0.24 8.93 -14.62
CA LYS A 35 0.99 8.69 -13.86
C LYS A 35 0.72 8.66 -12.36
N GLY A 36 -0.05 9.63 -11.85
CA GLY A 36 -0.42 9.70 -10.44
C GLY A 36 -1.32 8.56 -10.01
N ILE A 37 -2.32 8.17 -10.82
CA ILE A 37 -3.16 6.98 -10.55
C ILE A 37 -2.29 5.72 -10.46
N LYS A 38 -1.32 5.55 -11.38
CA LYS A 38 -0.39 4.42 -11.35
C LYS A 38 0.53 4.44 -10.13
N ALA A 39 0.98 5.62 -9.70
CA ALA A 39 1.78 5.78 -8.48
C ALA A 39 0.94 5.43 -7.24
N LEU A 40 -0.31 5.89 -7.17
CA LEU A 40 -1.25 5.58 -6.11
C LEU A 40 -1.53 4.08 -6.01
N ALA A 41 -1.78 3.40 -7.14
CA ALA A 41 -1.97 1.96 -7.16
C ALA A 41 -0.75 1.20 -6.61
N LYS A 42 0.47 1.62 -6.98
CA LYS A 42 1.71 1.05 -6.44
C LYS A 42 1.85 1.29 -4.94
N PHE A 43 1.52 2.49 -4.46
CA PHE A 43 1.55 2.83 -3.05
C PHE A 43 0.57 1.98 -2.24
N LEU A 44 -0.69 1.83 -2.71
CA LEU A 44 -1.70 0.99 -2.06
C LEU A 44 -1.30 -0.48 -2.01
N LYS A 45 -0.65 -0.98 -3.07
CA LYS A 45 -0.10 -2.35 -3.10
C LYS A 45 1.03 -2.53 -2.09
N ALA A 46 1.98 -1.59 -2.04
CA ALA A 46 3.13 -1.64 -1.13
C ALA A 46 2.73 -1.50 0.34
N THR A 47 1.66 -0.76 0.63
CA THR A 47 1.11 -0.61 1.98
C THR A 47 0.21 -1.77 2.40
N GLY A 48 -0.17 -2.65 1.47
CA GLY A 48 -1.12 -3.73 1.76
C GLY A 48 -2.51 -3.20 2.13
N ALA A 49 -2.91 -2.04 1.62
CA ALA A 49 -4.17 -1.38 1.97
C ALA A 49 -5.42 -2.26 1.69
N PHE A 50 -5.32 -3.19 0.74
CA PHE A 50 -6.38 -4.13 0.39
C PHE A 50 -6.20 -5.53 1.00
N THR A 51 -5.22 -5.74 1.90
CA THR A 51 -5.12 -7.00 2.65
C THR A 51 -5.98 -6.93 3.90
N LYS A 52 -6.42 -8.09 4.40
CA LYS A 52 -7.19 -8.20 5.66
C LYS A 52 -6.46 -7.54 6.84
N ALA A 53 -5.13 -7.55 6.83
CA ALA A 53 -4.29 -6.99 7.89
C ALA A 53 -3.95 -5.50 7.71
N GLY A 54 -4.26 -4.89 6.55
CA GLY A 54 -3.85 -3.52 6.24
C GLY A 54 -2.32 -3.33 6.14
N ARG A 55 -1.60 -4.43 5.91
CA ARG A 55 -0.15 -4.51 5.73
C ARG A 55 0.19 -5.68 4.80
N PRO A 56 1.30 -5.63 4.05
CA PRO A 56 1.69 -6.77 3.20
C PRO A 56 1.81 -8.03 4.05
N LEU A 57 1.20 -9.13 3.60
CA LEU A 57 1.45 -10.43 4.23
C LEU A 57 2.88 -10.84 3.91
N PRO A 58 3.68 -11.25 4.91
CA PRO A 58 4.96 -11.86 4.63
C PRO A 58 4.74 -13.15 3.83
N ALA A 59 5.63 -13.42 2.87
CA ALA A 59 5.50 -14.57 1.97
C ALA A 59 5.55 -15.92 2.70
N SER A 60 5.98 -15.93 3.96
CA SER A 60 6.09 -17.11 4.84
C SER A 60 4.78 -17.55 5.49
N ASP A 61 3.74 -16.72 5.50
CA ASP A 61 2.50 -16.99 6.24
C ASP A 61 1.40 -17.62 5.37
N LEU A 62 1.75 -18.11 4.17
CA LEU A 62 0.83 -18.94 3.41
C LEU A 62 0.79 -20.32 4.05
N PRO A 63 -0.37 -20.81 4.51
CA PRO A 63 -0.48 -22.19 4.98
C PRO A 63 -0.07 -23.11 3.84
N ILE A 64 0.89 -23.99 4.12
CA ILE A 64 1.27 -25.04 3.18
C ILE A 64 0.34 -26.23 3.39
N TYR A 65 0.25 -27.12 2.39
CA TYR A 65 -0.62 -28.31 2.46
C TYR A 65 -0.39 -29.15 3.74
N GLU A 66 0.84 -29.14 4.25
CA GLU A 66 1.25 -29.81 5.49
C GLU A 66 0.64 -29.20 6.78
N ASP A 67 0.04 -28.01 6.73
CA ASP A 67 -0.64 -27.37 7.87
C ASP A 67 -2.13 -27.76 8.00
N GLU A 68 -2.66 -28.57 7.07
CA GLU A 68 -4.04 -29.06 7.14
C GLU A 68 -4.16 -30.13 8.24
N PRO A 69 -4.98 -29.92 9.30
CA PRO A 69 -5.15 -30.93 10.33
C PRO A 69 -5.82 -32.16 9.72
N GLU A 70 -5.27 -33.36 9.98
CA GLU A 70 -5.89 -34.60 9.54
C GLU A 70 -7.34 -34.71 10.08
N PRO A 71 -8.29 -35.14 9.23
CA PRO A 71 -9.72 -35.13 9.53
C PRO A 71 -10.14 -36.02 10.70
#